data_AF-A0A7W4FYS6-F1
#
_entry.id   AF-A0A7W4FYS6-F1
#
_cell.length_a   1.000
_cell.length_b   1.000
_cell.length_c   1.000
_cell.angle_alpha   90.00
_cell.angle_beta   90.00
_cell.angle_gamma   90.00
#
_symmetry.space_group_name_H-M   'P 1'
#
loop_
_entity.id
_entity.type
_entity.pdbx_description
1 polymer ?
#
loop_
_entity_poly.entity_id
_entity_poly.type
_entity_poly.pdbx_seq_one_letter_code
_entity_poly.pdbx_strand_id
1 'polypeptide(L)'
;MKTVQKTIKATLCIAALFTSSVCLANNIAVSGSILDIDTGNNFDQAMITISGPNGFNESVTLENNKTQVDIEALNITDSGSYTYQIQYTQNGKLEYITDPKTGRKNAKRNTGNIQTTSGHFNVKDNQFVIDDVSEAALELSTQQIQNSRY
;
A
#
# COMPACT_ATOMS: atom_id res chain seq x y z
N MET A 1 -24.92 -6.88 60.50
CA MET A 1 -24.51 -7.93 59.54
C MET A 1 -23.88 -7.25 58.33
N LYS A 2 -22.65 -7.65 57.96
CA LYS A 2 -21.95 -7.21 56.73
C LYS A 2 -22.36 -8.10 55.56
N THR A 3 -22.63 -7.52 54.40
CA THR A 3 -22.40 -8.03 53.03
C THR A 3 -23.06 -7.06 52.02
N VAL A 4 -22.64 -6.78 50.77
CA VAL A 4 -21.46 -6.96 49.92
C VAL A 4 -21.71 -6.02 48.71
N GLN A 5 -20.67 -5.37 48.18
CA GLN A 5 -20.72 -4.59 46.93
C GLN A 5 -20.98 -5.50 45.71
N LYS A 6 -21.66 -4.99 44.67
CA LYS A 6 -21.33 -5.35 43.28
C LYS A 6 -21.76 -4.28 42.28
N THR A 7 -20.75 -3.55 41.81
CA THR A 7 -20.77 -2.65 40.66
C THR A 7 -20.91 -3.49 39.38
N ILE A 8 -21.89 -3.20 38.53
CA ILE A 8 -21.99 -3.78 37.19
C ILE A 8 -21.71 -2.66 36.19
N LYS A 9 -20.49 -2.64 35.67
CA LYS A 9 -20.13 -1.86 34.47
C LYS A 9 -20.55 -2.69 33.26
N ALA A 10 -21.56 -2.25 32.53
CA ALA A 10 -21.89 -2.82 31.22
C ALA A 10 -21.24 -1.95 30.14
N THR A 11 -20.12 -2.45 29.62
CA THR A 11 -19.43 -1.92 28.43
C THR A 11 -20.24 -2.30 27.20
N LEU A 12 -20.79 -1.32 26.48
CA LEU A 12 -21.43 -1.53 25.19
C LEU A 12 -20.43 -1.15 24.09
N CYS A 13 -19.93 -2.15 23.37
CA CYS A 13 -19.01 -1.99 22.25
C CYS A 13 -19.69 -1.24 21.10
N ILE A 14 -19.13 -0.09 20.72
CA ILE A 14 -19.44 0.59 19.46
C ILE A 14 -18.71 -0.16 18.35
N ALA A 15 -19.46 -0.96 17.58
CA ALA A 15 -18.94 -1.58 16.37
C ALA A 15 -18.77 -0.50 15.29
N ALA A 16 -17.54 0.02 15.16
CA ALA A 16 -17.16 0.82 14.01
C ALA A 16 -17.10 -0.10 12.79
N LEU A 17 -18.08 0.04 11.89
CA LEU A 17 -18.05 -0.53 10.56
C LEU A 17 -16.94 0.18 9.78
N PHE A 18 -15.73 -0.39 9.82
CA PHE A 18 -14.69 -0.07 8.85
C PHE A 18 -15.12 -0.66 7.52
N THR A 19 -15.75 0.16 6.68
CA THR A 19 -15.86 -0.11 5.25
C THR A 19 -14.44 -0.13 4.70
N SER A 20 -13.88 -1.32 4.52
CA SER A 20 -12.63 -1.54 3.80
C SER A 20 -12.85 -1.13 2.34
N SER A 21 -12.47 0.10 2.03
CA SER A 21 -12.34 0.56 0.66
C SER A 21 -11.26 -0.29 0.01
N VAL A 22 -11.66 -1.26 -0.82
CA VAL A 22 -10.74 -1.99 -1.69
C VAL A 22 -10.23 -1.01 -2.75
N CYS A 23 -9.13 -0.32 -2.44
CA CYS A 23 -8.34 0.33 -3.46
C CYS A 23 -7.69 -0.79 -4.30
N LEU A 24 -8.17 -0.95 -5.53
CA LEU A 24 -7.45 -1.69 -6.55
C LEU A 24 -6.13 -0.95 -6.79
N ALA A 25 -5.07 -1.45 -6.16
CA ALA A 25 -3.72 -0.98 -6.40
C ALA A 25 -3.13 -1.79 -7.55
N ASN A 26 -2.94 -1.13 -8.69
CA ASN A 26 -2.18 -1.69 -9.78
C ASN A 26 -0.71 -1.80 -9.38
N ASN A 27 -0.13 -2.97 -9.70
CA ASN A 27 1.28 -3.24 -10.01
C ASN A 27 2.26 -3.54 -8.86
N ILE A 28 1.90 -4.44 -7.95
CA ILE A 28 2.94 -5.29 -7.36
C ILE A 28 2.78 -6.68 -7.93
N ALA A 29 3.80 -7.15 -8.64
CA ALA A 29 3.91 -8.53 -9.05
C ALA A 29 4.70 -9.26 -7.98
N VAL A 30 4.08 -10.29 -7.42
CA VAL A 30 4.70 -11.10 -6.39
C VAL A 30 5.04 -12.45 -6.99
N SER A 31 6.30 -12.89 -6.88
CA SER A 31 6.75 -14.16 -7.45
C SER A 31 7.51 -14.95 -6.39
N GLY A 32 6.84 -15.92 -5.76
CA GLY A 32 7.43 -16.84 -4.78
C GLY A 32 7.95 -16.13 -3.52
N SER A 33 9.18 -15.64 -3.57
CA SER A 33 9.89 -14.91 -2.51
C SER A 33 10.24 -13.46 -2.87
N ILE A 34 9.93 -12.99 -4.09
CA ILE A 34 10.29 -11.63 -4.52
C ILE A 34 9.05 -10.74 -4.58
N LEU A 35 9.14 -9.60 -3.92
CA LEU A 35 8.24 -8.46 -4.07
C LEU A 35 8.81 -7.52 -5.13
N ASP A 36 8.19 -7.48 -6.31
CA ASP A 36 8.56 -6.53 -7.37
C ASP A 36 7.61 -5.35 -7.38
N ILE A 37 8.19 -4.16 -7.23
CA ILE A 37 7.49 -2.91 -7.09
C ILE A 37 7.63 -2.17 -8.42
N ASP A 38 6.73 -2.49 -9.36
CA ASP A 38 6.71 -1.78 -10.64
C ASP A 38 6.03 -0.42 -10.47
N THR A 39 6.86 0.62 -10.53
CA THR A 39 6.46 2.01 -10.30
C THR A 39 6.15 2.76 -11.59
N GLY A 40 6.50 2.18 -12.74
CA GLY A 40 6.51 2.86 -14.04
C GLY A 40 7.36 4.15 -14.11
N ASN A 41 8.09 4.52 -13.05
CA ASN A 41 8.80 5.80 -12.93
C ASN A 41 10.13 5.64 -12.15
N ASN A 42 11.14 6.45 -12.47
CA ASN A 42 12.38 6.46 -11.68
C ASN A 42 12.16 7.08 -10.30
N PHE A 43 12.87 6.62 -9.27
CA PHE A 43 12.90 7.21 -7.93
C PHE A 43 14.32 7.17 -7.35
N ASP A 44 14.66 8.16 -6.53
CA ASP A 44 15.94 8.16 -5.81
C ASP A 44 15.87 7.20 -4.62
N GLN A 45 14.73 7.21 -3.91
CA GLN A 45 14.47 6.37 -2.76
C GLN A 45 13.03 5.84 -2.77
N ALA A 46 12.83 4.57 -2.40
CA ALA A 46 11.53 4.00 -2.10
C ALA A 46 11.55 3.43 -0.69
N MET A 47 10.74 3.99 0.20
CA MET A 47 10.54 3.45 1.55
C MET A 47 9.27 2.59 1.55
N ILE A 48 9.43 1.31 1.83
CA ILE A 48 8.36 0.32 1.88
C ILE A 48 8.11 0.00 3.33
N THR A 49 6.89 0.22 3.81
CA THR A 49 6.42 -0.15 5.14
C THR A 49 5.41 -1.27 4.99
N ILE A 50 5.62 -2.37 5.69
CA ILE A 50 4.73 -3.53 5.68
C ILE A 50 4.18 -3.72 7.09
N SER A 51 2.90 -4.03 7.19
CA SER A 51 2.22 -4.36 8.44
C SER A 51 1.41 -5.63 8.28
N GLY A 52 1.32 -6.44 9.32
CA GLY A 52 0.72 -7.78 9.23
C GLY A 52 0.18 -8.32 10.55
N PRO A 53 -0.11 -9.64 10.60
CA PRO A 53 -0.61 -10.32 11.79
C PRO A 53 0.34 -10.19 12.98
N ASN A 54 -0.18 -10.45 14.18
CA ASN A 54 0.61 -10.50 15.41
C ASN A 54 1.42 -9.21 15.72
N GLY A 55 1.02 -8.07 15.15
CA GLY A 55 1.71 -6.79 15.33
C GLY A 55 2.95 -6.62 14.47
N PHE A 56 3.14 -7.45 13.43
CA PHE A 56 4.23 -7.30 12.47
C PHE A 56 4.21 -5.91 11.85
N ASN A 57 5.36 -5.22 11.90
CA ASN A 57 5.56 -3.92 11.26
C ASN A 57 7.05 -3.77 10.94
N GLU A 58 7.39 -3.74 9.66
CA GLU A 58 8.77 -3.61 9.19
C GLU A 58 8.85 -2.57 8.08
N SER A 59 10.02 -1.94 7.95
CA SER A 59 10.27 -0.99 6.86
C SER A 59 11.62 -1.25 6.20
N VAL A 60 11.62 -1.25 4.87
CA VAL A 60 12.81 -1.41 4.05
C VAL A 60 12.94 -0.23 3.09
N THR A 61 14.17 0.22 2.86
CA THR A 61 14.45 1.31 1.93
C THR A 61 15.23 0.78 0.74
N LEU A 62 14.73 1.08 -0.44
CA LEU A 62 15.42 0.85 -1.71
C LEU A 62 15.95 2.16 -2.25
N GLU A 63 17.14 2.11 -2.84
CA GLU A 63 17.81 3.26 -3.45
C GLU A 63 18.20 2.94 -4.88
N ASN A 64 18.45 3.97 -5.68
CA ASN A 64 18.96 3.86 -7.04
C ASN A 64 18.06 3.04 -7.97
N ASN A 65 16.75 3.27 -7.93
CA ASN A 65 15.75 2.59 -8.75
C ASN A 65 15.69 1.06 -8.59
N LYS A 66 16.19 0.49 -7.49
CA LYS A 66 15.96 -0.94 -7.19
C LYS A 66 14.49 -1.18 -6.90
N THR A 67 13.83 -2.07 -7.64
CA THR A 67 12.39 -2.34 -7.48
C THR A 67 12.06 -3.63 -6.75
N GLN A 68 13.06 -4.47 -6.46
CA GLN A 68 12.84 -5.80 -5.92
C GLN A 68 13.31 -5.92 -4.47
N VAL A 69 12.49 -6.58 -3.65
CA VAL A 69 12.80 -6.96 -2.27
C VAL A 69 12.57 -8.44 -2.10
N ASP A 70 13.51 -9.13 -1.45
CA ASP A 70 13.33 -10.51 -1.02
C ASP A 70 12.45 -10.57 0.24
N ILE A 71 11.50 -11.51 0.30
CA ILE A 71 10.66 -11.76 1.47
C ILE A 71 11.49 -12.11 2.71
N GLU A 72 12.67 -12.72 2.53
CA GLU A 72 13.59 -13.00 3.64
C GLU A 72 14.12 -11.69 4.24
N ALA A 73 14.37 -10.67 3.42
CA ALA A 73 14.78 -9.35 3.89
C ALA A 73 13.66 -8.61 4.61
N LEU A 74 12.40 -9.01 4.39
CA LEU A 74 11.24 -8.49 5.10
C LEU A 74 10.98 -9.23 6.43
N ASN A 75 11.70 -10.32 6.71
CA ASN A 75 11.53 -11.12 7.93
C ASN A 75 10.07 -11.58 8.16
N ILE A 76 9.34 -11.86 7.09
CA ILE A 76 7.95 -12.32 7.16
C ILE A 76 7.94 -13.82 7.49
N THR A 77 7.52 -14.16 8.70
CA THR A 77 7.47 -15.56 9.18
C THR A 77 6.06 -16.12 9.29
N ASP A 78 5.09 -15.28 9.62
CA ASP A 78 3.73 -15.71 9.89
C ASP A 78 2.87 -15.73 8.63
N SER A 79 2.02 -16.73 8.50
CA SER A 79 0.98 -16.73 7.47
C SER A 79 -0.12 -15.74 7.81
N GLY A 80 -0.69 -15.08 6.80
CA GLY A 80 -1.82 -14.17 6.96
C GLY A 80 -1.84 -13.05 5.93
N SER A 81 -2.67 -12.06 6.19
CA SER A 81 -2.84 -10.90 5.32
C SER A 81 -1.94 -9.76 5.77
N TYR A 82 -1.16 -9.23 4.84
CA TYR A 82 -0.23 -8.13 5.05
C TYR A 82 -0.66 -6.94 4.20
N THR A 83 -0.48 -5.75 4.74
CA THR A 83 -0.66 -4.48 4.04
C THR A 83 0.71 -3.84 3.83
N TYR A 84 0.90 -3.19 2.69
CA TYR A 84 2.10 -2.41 2.44
C TYR A 84 1.76 -0.98 2.04
N GLN A 85 2.70 -0.08 2.31
CA GLN A 85 2.72 1.29 1.83
C GLN A 85 4.12 1.58 1.30
N ILE A 86 4.21 2.16 0.10
CA ILE A 86 5.47 2.51 -0.54
C ILE A 86 5.46 4.01 -0.79
N GLN A 87 6.49 4.68 -0.28
CA GLN A 87 6.73 6.10 -0.51
C GLN A 87 7.95 6.26 -1.43
N TYR A 88 7.71 6.67 -2.67
CA TYR A 88 8.74 7.04 -3.62
C TYR A 88 9.12 8.49 -3.43
N THR A 89 10.41 8.75 -3.33
CA THR A 89 10.99 10.09 -3.26
C THR A 89 11.87 10.32 -4.47
N GLN A 90 11.58 11.41 -5.18
CA GLN A 90 12.47 12.00 -6.17
C GLN A 90 13.02 13.30 -5.61
N ASN A 91 14.34 13.36 -5.50
CA ASN A 91 15.08 14.54 -5.10
C ASN A 91 14.97 15.58 -6.22
N GLY A 92 14.38 16.72 -5.87
CA GLY A 92 14.29 17.86 -6.77
C GLY A 92 15.56 18.69 -6.79
N LYS A 93 15.47 19.76 -7.57
CA LYS A 93 16.44 20.85 -7.58
C LYS A 93 15.84 22.05 -6.87
N LEU A 94 16.72 22.92 -6.38
CA LEU A 94 16.32 24.23 -5.90
C LEU A 94 16.23 25.18 -7.10
N GLU A 95 15.02 25.64 -7.40
CA GLU A 95 14.76 26.63 -8.44
C GLU A 95 14.45 27.99 -7.81
N TYR A 96 14.78 29.05 -8.54
CA TYR A 96 14.43 30.42 -8.18
C TYR A 96 13.43 30.95 -9.18
N ILE A 97 12.22 31.26 -8.70
CA ILE A 97 11.15 31.78 -9.55
C ILE A 97 10.97 33.27 -9.34
N THR A 98 10.82 33.97 -10.46
CA THR A 98 10.35 35.36 -10.49
C THR A 98 9.07 35.40 -11.31
N ASP A 99 7.98 35.81 -10.69
CA ASP A 99 6.67 35.94 -11.31
C ASP A 99 6.17 37.39 -11.15
N PRO A 100 6.16 38.18 -12.23
CA PRO A 100 5.69 39.56 -12.22
C PRO A 100 4.19 39.69 -11.87
N LYS A 101 3.37 38.66 -12.13
CA LYS A 101 1.92 38.70 -11.88
C LYS A 101 1.58 38.50 -10.42
N THR A 102 2.33 37.64 -9.72
CA THR A 102 2.15 37.41 -8.27
C THR A 102 3.09 38.26 -7.41
N GLY A 103 4.00 39.02 -8.04
CA GLY A 103 5.00 39.85 -7.36
C GLY A 103 6.14 39.05 -6.71
N ARG A 104 6.16 37.72 -6.89
CA ARG A 104 7.23 36.87 -6.35
C ARG A 104 8.55 37.18 -7.07
N LYS A 105 9.61 37.46 -6.32
CA LYS A 105 10.96 37.68 -6.85
C LYS A 105 11.95 36.77 -6.13
N ASN A 106 12.76 36.04 -6.89
CA ASN A 106 13.76 35.10 -6.37
C ASN A 106 13.23 34.15 -5.29
N ALA A 107 11.96 33.74 -5.42
CA ALA A 107 11.37 32.81 -4.47
C ALA A 107 11.96 31.42 -4.66
N LYS A 108 12.39 30.78 -3.58
CA LYS A 108 12.91 29.41 -3.59
C LYS A 108 11.77 28.42 -3.82
N ARG A 109 11.96 27.49 -4.75
CA ARG A 109 11.06 26.36 -4.99
C ARG A 109 11.86 25.07 -4.99
N ASN A 110 11.43 24.11 -4.19
CA ASN A 110 11.92 22.74 -4.28
C ASN A 110 11.06 21.99 -5.30
N THR A 111 11.68 21.31 -6.26
CA THR A 111 10.98 20.52 -7.28
C THR A 111 10.87 19.03 -6.93
N GLY A 112 11.23 18.66 -5.69
CA GLY A 112 11.16 17.28 -5.25
C GLY A 112 9.73 16.77 -5.26
N ASN A 113 9.59 15.47 -5.51
CA ASN A 113 8.30 14.81 -5.61
C ASN A 113 8.26 13.62 -4.65
N ILE A 114 7.11 13.44 -4.01
CA ILE A 114 6.82 12.29 -3.18
C ILE A 114 5.53 11.67 -3.70
N GLN A 115 5.60 10.40 -4.07
CA GLN A 115 4.44 9.61 -4.46
C GLN A 115 4.25 8.47 -3.47
N THR A 116 3.00 8.13 -3.17
CA THR A 116 2.69 7.01 -2.28
C THR A 116 1.75 6.03 -2.96
N THR A 117 2.07 4.75 -2.87
CA THR A 117 1.19 3.64 -3.24
C THR A 117 1.00 2.73 -2.04
N SER A 118 -0.08 1.95 -2.04
CA SER A 118 -0.38 1.03 -0.95
C SER A 118 -1.19 -0.13 -1.49
N GLY A 119 -1.12 -1.27 -0.82
CA GLY A 119 -1.92 -2.43 -1.18
C GLY A 119 -1.83 -3.51 -0.12
N HIS A 120 -2.18 -4.74 -0.51
CA HIS A 120 -2.12 -5.90 0.36
C HIS A 120 -1.66 -7.12 -0.42
N PHE A 121 -1.13 -8.10 0.31
CA PHE A 121 -0.83 -9.44 -0.18
C PHE A 121 -1.06 -10.46 0.94
N ASN A 122 -1.24 -11.72 0.56
CA ASN A 122 -1.38 -12.81 1.51
C ASN A 122 -0.11 -13.65 1.50
N VAL A 123 0.27 -14.17 2.66
CA VAL A 123 1.40 -15.08 2.83
C VAL A 123 0.91 -16.39 3.44
N LYS A 124 1.38 -17.50 2.89
CA LYS A 124 1.12 -18.85 3.41
C LYS A 124 2.40 -19.65 3.31
N ASP A 125 2.78 -20.30 4.42
CA ASP A 125 3.97 -21.16 4.48
C ASP A 125 5.24 -20.44 3.95
N ASN A 126 5.44 -19.18 4.37
CA ASN A 126 6.53 -18.29 3.94
C ASN A 126 6.58 -17.98 2.43
N GLN A 127 5.48 -18.19 1.71
CA GLN A 127 5.36 -17.85 0.30
C GLN A 127 4.22 -16.88 0.08
N PHE A 128 4.39 -15.99 -0.90
CA PHE A 128 3.30 -15.13 -1.30
C PHE A 128 2.21 -15.92 -2.02
N VAL A 129 0.96 -15.68 -1.63
CA VAL A 129 -0.21 -16.24 -2.29
C VAL A 129 -0.61 -15.27 -3.40
N ILE A 130 -0.44 -15.68 -4.64
CA ILE A 130 -1.02 -15.01 -5.79
C ILE A 130 -2.45 -15.51 -5.84
N ASP A 131 -3.41 -14.69 -5.43
CA ASP A 131 -4.80 -14.97 -5.75
C ASP A 131 -4.86 -14.91 -7.28
N ASP A 132 -5.04 -16.07 -7.94
CA ASP A 132 -5.41 -16.12 -9.34
C ASP A 132 -6.64 -15.21 -9.45
N VAL A 133 -6.45 -13.98 -9.92
CA VAL A 133 -7.55 -13.06 -10.14
C VAL A 133 -8.41 -13.76 -11.18
N SER A 134 -9.50 -14.32 -10.66
CA SER A 134 -10.43 -15.19 -11.34
C SER A 134 -10.68 -14.69 -12.76
N GLU A 135 -10.43 -15.54 -13.75
CA GLU A 135 -10.93 -15.40 -15.13
C GLU A 135 -12.44 -15.08 -15.19
N ALA A 136 -13.18 -15.26 -14.09
CA ALA A 136 -14.58 -14.89 -13.92
C ALA A 136 -14.90 -13.38 -14.07
N ALA A 137 -13.92 -12.46 -13.91
CA ALA A 137 -14.18 -11.02 -14.07
C ALA A 137 -14.07 -10.53 -15.53
N LEU A 138 -13.45 -11.31 -16.43
CA LEU A 138 -13.33 -10.99 -17.86
C LEU A 138 -14.55 -11.43 -18.68
N GLU A 139 -15.20 -12.53 -18.28
CA GLU A 139 -16.38 -13.10 -18.97
C GLU A 139 -17.66 -12.25 -18.87
N LEU A 140 -17.78 -11.36 -17.87
CA LEU A 140 -18.94 -10.48 -17.72
C LEU A 140 -18.90 -9.24 -18.64
N SER A 141 -17.73 -8.91 -19.21
CA SER A 141 -17.59 -7.79 -20.15
C SER A 141 -17.88 -8.17 -21.61
N THR A 142 -17.70 -9.44 -21.97
CA THR A 142 -17.92 -9.95 -23.33
C THR A 142 -19.37 -10.36 -23.62
N GLN A 143 -20.17 -10.70 -22.60
CA GLN A 143 -21.59 -11.02 -22.82
C GLN A 143 -22.49 -9.79 -23.05
N GLN A 144 -22.10 -8.58 -22.63
CA GLN A 144 -22.88 -7.37 -22.91
C GLN A 144 -22.73 -6.86 -24.35
N ILE A 145 -21.70 -7.29 -25.11
CA ILE A 145 -21.52 -6.87 -26.50
C ILE A 145 -22.35 -7.75 -27.46
N GLN A 146 -22.59 -9.03 -27.13
CA GLN A 146 -23.40 -9.91 -28.00
C GLN A 146 -24.92 -9.70 -27.89
N ASN A 147 -25.42 -9.18 -26.77
CA ASN A 147 -26.86 -8.94 -26.61
C ASN A 147 -27.37 -7.60 -27.19
N SER A 148 -26.52 -6.81 -27.87
CA SER A 148 -26.96 -5.59 -28.58
C SER A 148 -27.11 -5.75 -30.10
N ARG A 149 -26.96 -6.97 -30.63
CA ARG A 149 -27.20 -7.28 -32.04
C ARG A 149 -28.28 -8.34 -32.22
N TYR A 150 -29.50 -8.03 -31.81
CA TYR A 150 -30.72 -8.53 -32.45
C TYR A 150 -31.83 -7.48 -32.36
#